data_AF-A0A1B7HHM1-F1
#
_entry.id   AF-A0A1B7HHM1-F1
#
_cell.length_a   1.000
_cell.length_b   1.000
_cell.length_c   1.000
_cell.angle_alpha   90.00
_cell.angle_beta   90.00
_cell.angle_gamma   90.00
#
_symmetry.space_group_name_H-M   'P 1'
#
loop_
_entity.id
_entity.type
_entity.pdbx_description
1 polymer ?
#
loop_
_entity_poly.entity_id
_entity_poly.type
_entity_poly.pdbx_seq_one_letter_code
_entity_poly.pdbx_strand_id
1 'polypeptide(L)' 'MAINQSVPKSGRAIPMRNGRTGAAWLVSFDYREGTYWHEPQGNLRHIRRPYASHSVEPNLEPAGTH' A
#
# COMPACT_ATOMS: atom_id res chain seq x y z
N MET A 1 15.06 6.52 8.10
CA MET A 1 13.76 6.34 7.44
C MET A 1 13.61 4.85 7.13
N ALA A 2 12.68 4.16 7.77
CA ALA A 2 12.50 2.73 7.55
C ALA A 2 11.82 2.53 6.19
N ILE A 3 12.60 2.07 5.21
CA ILE A 3 12.08 1.49 3.98
C ILE A 3 11.24 0.28 4.39
N ASN A 4 9.92 0.37 4.23
CA ASN A 4 9.00 -0.72 4.51
C ASN A 4 9.30 -1.82 3.47
N GLN A 5 10.23 -2.73 3.80
CA GLN A 5 10.74 -3.83 2.95
C GLN A 5 9.66 -4.87 2.62
N SER A 6 8.43 -4.67 3.09
CA SER A 6 7.31 -5.58 2.92
C SER A 6 6.81 -5.62 1.48
N VAL A 7 6.88 -4.53 0.71
CA VAL A 7 6.42 -4.51 -0.69
C VAL A 7 7.56 -4.94 -1.62
N PRO A 8 7.42 -6.04 -2.38
CA PRO A 8 8.50 -6.57 -3.19
C PRO A 8 8.66 -5.69 -4.43
N LYS A 9 9.92 -5.41 -4.79
CA LYS A 9 10.24 -4.68 -6.03
C LYS A 9 9.91 -5.46 -7.31
N SER A 10 9.35 -6.67 -7.21
CA SER A 10 8.91 -7.48 -8.34
C SER A 10 7.59 -7.00 -8.96
N GLY A 11 6.98 -5.94 -8.42
CA GLY A 11 5.71 -5.39 -8.90
C GLY A 11 4.48 -6.18 -8.47
N ARG A 12 4.65 -7.19 -7.61
CA ARG A 12 3.53 -7.93 -7.02
C ARG A 12 2.76 -7.01 -6.07
N ALA A 13 1.46 -6.91 -6.29
CA ALA A 13 0.56 -6.23 -5.37
C ALA A 13 0.46 -7.02 -4.06
N ILE A 14 0.64 -6.33 -2.94
CA ILE A 14 0.51 -6.87 -1.59
C ILE A 14 -0.69 -6.23 -0.89
N PRO A 15 -1.53 -7.03 -0.23
CA PRO A 15 -2.59 -6.49 0.61
C PRO A 15 -1.98 -5.85 1.85
N MET A 16 -2.29 -4.57 2.05
CA MET A 16 -1.95 -3.76 3.20
C MET A 16 -3.23 -3.24 3.88
N ARG A 17 -3.09 -2.82 5.13
CA ARG A 17 -4.15 -2.24 5.94
C ARG A 17 -3.63 -1.00 6.63
N ASN A 18 -4.42 0.06 6.62
CA ASN A 18 -4.11 1.28 7.34
C ASN A 18 -4.41 1.07 8.83
N GLY A 19 -3.39 1.07 9.70
CA GLY A 19 -3.55 0.85 11.14
C GLY A 19 -4.40 1.91 11.84
N ARG A 20 -4.46 3.13 11.28
CA ARG A 20 -5.24 4.25 11.86
C ARG A 20 -6.72 4.21 11.47
N THR A 21 -7.02 3.92 10.21
CA THR A 21 -8.40 3.98 9.68
C THR A 21 -9.04 2.61 9.48
N GLY A 22 -8.26 1.53 9.56
CA GLY A 22 -8.70 0.17 9.27
C GLY A 22 -8.94 -0.13 7.79
N ALA A 23 -8.72 0.84 6.90
CA ALA A 23 -8.95 0.71 5.47
C ALA A 23 -7.98 -0.30 4.83
N ALA A 24 -8.50 -1.16 3.95
CA ALA A 24 -7.70 -2.10 3.18
C ALA A 24 -7.16 -1.44 1.91
N TRP A 25 -5.94 -1.79 1.54
CA TRP A 25 -5.21 -1.27 0.39
C TRP A 25 -4.49 -2.43 -0.32
N LEU A 26 -4.37 -2.36 -1.64
CA LEU A 26 -3.39 -3.12 -2.41
C LEU A 26 -2.25 -2.18 -2.76
N VAL A 27 -1.01 -2.60 -2.50
CA VAL A 27 0.17 -1.81 -2.82
C VAL A 27 1.08 -2.61 -3.73
N SER A 28 1.36 -2.09 -4.92
CA SER A 28 2.32 -2.66 -5.87
C SER A 28 3.46 -1.67 -6.12
N PHE A 29 4.61 -2.17 -6.57
CA PHE A 29 5.74 -1.34 -6.96
C PHE A 29 5.82 -1.23 -8.49
N ASP A 30 5.68 -0.02 -9.03
CA ASP A 30 5.95 0.25 -10.43
C ASP A 30 7.46 0.46 -10.63
N TYR A 31 8.09 -0.47 -11.35
CA TYR A 31 9.52 -0.41 -11.63
C TYR A 31 9.87 0.62 -12.72
N ARG A 32 8.91 1.05 -13.54
CA ARG A 32 9.13 2.04 -14.61
C ARG A 32 9.22 3.44 -14.03
N GLU A 33 8.35 3.73 -13.08
CA GLU A 33 8.26 5.04 -12.43
C GLU A 33 9.00 5.09 -11.09
N GLY A 34 9.37 3.93 -10.52
CA GLY A 34 10.03 3.85 -9.23
C GLY A 34 9.11 4.24 -8.06
N THR A 35 7.81 4.03 -8.23
CA THR A 35 6.76 4.47 -7.30
C THR A 35 5.91 3.29 -6.83
N TYR A 36 5.37 3.41 -5.63
CA TYR A 36 4.36 2.52 -5.08
C TYR A 36 2.98 2.99 -5.53
N TRP A 37 2.23 2.10 -6.16
CA TRP A 37 0.84 2.32 -6.50
C TRP A 37 -0.05 1.82 -5.37
N HIS A 38 -0.89 2.71 -4.83
CA HIS A 38 -1.80 2.44 -3.72
C HIS A 38 -3.23 2.38 -4.24
N GLU A 39 -3.83 1.20 -4.17
CA GLU A 39 -5.19 0.96 -4.62
C GLU A 39 -6.11 0.63 -3.43
N PRO A 40 -7.16 1.43 -3.16
CA PRO A 40 -8.10 1.18 -2.08
C PRO A 40 -8.92 -0.10 -2.31
N GLN A 41 -9.07 -0.93 -1.29
CA GLN A 41 -9.88 -2.15 -1.36
C GLN A 41 -11.12 -2.05 -0.45
N GLY A 42 -12.30 -2.26 -1.02
CA GLY A 42 -13.57 -2.32 -0.28
C GLY A 42 -14.46 -1.08 -0.44
N ASN A 43 -15.30 -0.83 0.56
CA ASN A 43 -16.41 0.11 0.42
C ASN A 43 -15.93 1.57 0.53
N LEU A 44 -16.03 2.29 -0.59
CA LEU A 44 -15.39 3.57 -0.91
C LEU A 44 -15.77 4.76 -0.02
N ARG A 45 -16.73 4.61 0.91
CA ARG A 45 -17.23 5.72 1.72
C ARG A 45 -16.15 6.39 2.59
N HIS A 46 -15.13 5.65 3.01
CA HIS A 46 -14.01 6.18 3.81
C HIS A 46 -12.63 6.00 3.16
N ILE A 47 -12.56 5.49 1.92
CA ILE A 47 -11.28 5.15 1.29
C ILE A 47 -10.92 6.21 0.25
N ARG A 48 -9.68 6.72 0.34
CA ARG A 48 -9.12 7.70 -0.60
C ARG A 48 -9.03 7.09 -2.00
N ARG A 49 -9.05 7.94 -3.03
CA ARG A 49 -8.79 7.56 -4.43
C ARG A 49 -7.43 6.83 -4.55
N PRO A 50 -7.25 5.97 -5.58
CA PRO A 50 -5.93 5.43 -5.88
C PRO A 50 -4.90 6.55 -6.08
N TYR A 51 -3.66 6.31 -5.65
CA TYR A 51 -2.57 7.27 -5.82
C TYR A 51 -1.22 6.57 -5.90
N ALA A 52 -0.25 7.26 -6.52
CA ALA A 52 1.15 6.83 -6.55
C ALA A 52 1.96 7.60 -5.51
N SER A 53 2.95 6.96 -4.89
CA SER A 53 3.86 7.58 -3.94
C SER A 53 5.26 6.97 -4.03
N HIS A 54 6.31 7.75 -3.79
CA HIS A 54 7.69 7.23 -3.72
C HIS A 54 7.96 6.40 -2.46
N SER A 55 7.06 6.42 -1.50
CA SER A 55 7.16 5.65 -0.25
C SER A 55 5.82 5.08 0.16
N VAL A 56 5.83 3.87 0.70
CA VAL A 56 4.66 3.29 1.37
C VAL A 56 4.29 4.14 2.59
N GLU A 57 3.02 4.55 2.73
CA GLU A 57 2.59 5.33 3.90
C GLU A 57 2.99 4.62 5.20
N PRO A 58 3.48 5.35 6.22
CA PRO A 58 3.97 4.75 7.47
C PRO A 58 2.88 4.06 8.28
N ASN A 59 1.61 4.40 8.03
CA ASN A 59 0.46 3.77 8.69
C ASN A 59 -0.06 2.52 7.94
N LEU A 60 0.55 2.16 6.80
CA LEU A 60 0.19 0.95 6.05
C LEU A 60 1.02 -0.24 6.53
N GLU A 61 0.31 -1.25 7.01
CA GLU A 61 0.88 -2.49 7.54
C GLU A 61 0.44 -3.66 6.64
N PRO A 62 1.26 -4.70 6.42
CA PRO A 62 0.85 -5.89 5.68
C PRO A 62 -0.40 -6.53 6.31
N ALA A 63 -1.42 -6.83 5.51
CA ALA A 63 -2.71 -7.31 5.99
C ALA A 63 -2.71 -8.79 6.45
N GLY A 64 -1.57 -9.34 6.86
CA GLY A 64 -1.44 -10.78 7.15
C GLY A 64 -0.12 -11.18 7.80
N THR A 65 0.22 -10.60 8.95
CA THR A 65 1.24 -11.19 9.85
C THR A 65 0.56 -11.71 11.11
N HIS A 66 0.08 -12.95 11.05
CA HIS A 66 -0.18 -13.82 12.21
C HIS A 66 0.15 -15.24 11.78
#